data_AF-A0A7J3YQZ2-F1
#
_entry.id   AF-A0A7J3YQZ2-F1
#
_cell.length_a   1.000
_cell.length_b   1.000
_cell.length_c   1.000
_cell.angle_alpha   90.00
_cell.angle_beta   90.00
_cell.angle_gamma   90.00
#
_symmetry.space_group_name_H-M   'P 1'
#
loop_
_entity.id
_entity.type
_entity.pdbx_description
1 polymer ?
#
loop_
_entity_poly.entity_id
_entity_poly.type
_entity_poly.pdbx_seq_one_letter_code
_entity_poly.pdbx_strand_id
1 'polypeptide(L)'
;MSTRYKSNLEYLKNYREIAKKVENIVKCFDPEARIYVFGSVVRGNYTAASDIDVLVITTKINLKYEMMVAVYRELIDAPIELHVITPDLYDKWYKRFIKPEEITEV
;
A
#
# COMPACT_ATOMS: atom_id res chain seq x y z
N MET A 1 -4.69 -28.95 19.28
CA MET A 1 -5.44 -27.81 18.71
C MET A 1 -4.61 -27.26 17.57
N SER A 2 -4.88 -27.72 16.34
CA SER A 2 -4.17 -27.28 15.16
C SER A 2 -4.71 -25.91 14.76
N THR A 3 -3.94 -24.87 15.06
CA THR A 3 -4.25 -23.48 14.69
C THR A 3 -4.50 -23.43 13.20
N ARG A 4 -5.74 -23.08 12.87
CA ARG A 4 -6.27 -22.92 11.52
C ARG A 4 -5.58 -21.70 10.89
N TYR A 5 -4.38 -21.89 10.37
CA TYR A 5 -3.77 -20.97 9.41
C TYR A 5 -4.68 -20.97 8.18
N LYS A 6 -5.69 -20.10 8.17
CA LYS A 6 -6.34 -19.68 6.94
C LYS A 6 -5.20 -19.25 6.02
N SER A 7 -5.06 -19.93 4.90
CA SER A 7 -3.88 -19.85 4.06
C SER A 7 -3.62 -18.39 3.66
N ASN A 8 -2.55 -17.80 4.20
CA ASN A 8 -2.16 -16.43 3.90
C ASN A 8 -1.91 -16.19 2.40
N LEU A 9 -1.85 -17.26 1.59
CA LEU A 9 -1.99 -17.24 0.12
C LEU A 9 -3.23 -16.50 -0.40
N GLU A 10 -4.35 -16.48 0.34
CA GLU A 10 -5.55 -15.71 -0.07
C GLU A 10 -5.33 -14.20 0.06
N TYR A 11 -4.77 -13.72 1.18
CA TYR A 11 -4.44 -12.30 1.38
C TYR A 11 -3.42 -11.80 0.35
N LEU A 12 -2.51 -12.68 -0.07
CA LEU A 12 -1.50 -12.41 -1.10
C LEU A 12 -2.04 -12.49 -2.53
N LYS A 13 -3.12 -13.22 -2.81
CA LYS A 13 -3.88 -13.01 -4.05
C LYS A 13 -4.61 -11.66 -4.01
N ASN A 14 -4.94 -11.21 -2.80
CA ASN A 14 -5.71 -10.00 -2.54
C ASN A 14 -4.87 -8.72 -2.36
N TYR A 15 -3.53 -8.71 -2.41
CA TYR A 15 -2.78 -7.44 -2.26
C TYR A 15 -3.26 -6.39 -3.29
N ARG A 16 -3.64 -6.85 -4.49
CA ARG A 16 -4.20 -5.99 -5.54
C ARG A 16 -5.58 -5.46 -5.18
N GLU A 17 -6.43 -6.27 -4.54
CA GLU A 17 -7.72 -5.82 -4.02
C GLU A 17 -7.57 -4.88 -2.83
N ILE A 18 -6.65 -5.20 -1.92
CA ILE A 18 -6.29 -4.37 -0.76
C ILE A 18 -5.83 -3.01 -1.25
N ALA A 19 -4.85 -2.97 -2.16
CA ALA A 19 -4.36 -1.72 -2.72
C ALA A 19 -5.43 -0.96 -3.48
N LYS A 20 -6.36 -1.65 -4.15
CA LYS A 20 -7.51 -1.01 -4.81
C LYS A 20 -8.51 -0.42 -3.82
N LYS A 21 -8.68 -1.04 -2.64
CA LYS A 21 -9.44 -0.44 -1.53
C LYS A 21 -8.74 0.79 -1.00
N VAL A 22 -7.42 0.72 -0.77
CA VAL A 22 -6.61 1.88 -0.39
C VAL A 22 -6.80 3.01 -1.40
N GLU A 23 -6.68 2.69 -2.69
CA GLU A 23 -6.88 3.64 -3.78
C GLU A 23 -8.25 4.32 -3.71
N ASN A 24 -9.33 3.55 -3.52
CA ASN A 24 -10.68 4.09 -3.38
C ASN A 24 -10.82 5.03 -2.18
N ILE A 25 -10.31 4.61 -1.01
CA ILE A 25 -10.36 5.41 0.22
C ILE A 25 -9.58 6.70 0.02
N VAL A 26 -8.34 6.62 -0.45
CA VAL A 26 -7.46 7.78 -0.67
C VAL A 26 -8.07 8.72 -1.71
N LYS A 27 -8.60 8.21 -2.83
CA LYS A 27 -9.25 9.02 -3.87
C LYS A 27 -10.49 9.77 -3.38
N CYS A 28 -11.14 9.27 -2.32
CA CYS A 28 -12.23 9.99 -1.67
C CYS A 28 -11.75 11.30 -1.01
N PHE A 29 -10.54 11.31 -0.45
CA PHE A 29 -9.92 12.52 0.13
C PHE A 29 -9.21 13.37 -0.92
N ASP A 30 -8.51 12.72 -1.84
CA ASP A 30 -7.69 13.36 -2.87
C ASP A 30 -7.79 12.61 -4.21
N PRO A 31 -8.66 13.04 -5.14
CA PRO A 31 -8.85 12.35 -6.41
C PRO A 31 -7.62 12.38 -7.32
N GLU A 32 -6.67 13.29 -7.08
CA GLU A 32 -5.41 13.39 -7.81
C GLU A 32 -4.29 12.55 -7.18
N ALA A 33 -4.54 11.89 -6.04
CA ALA A 33 -3.56 11.05 -5.40
C ALA A 33 -3.23 9.83 -6.26
N ARG A 34 -1.95 9.46 -6.26
CA ARG A 34 -1.45 8.28 -6.95
C ARG A 34 -1.03 7.24 -5.93
N ILE A 35 -1.44 6.00 -6.15
CA ILE A 35 -1.17 4.89 -5.25
C ILE A 35 -0.26 3.91 -5.96
N TYR A 36 0.83 3.55 -5.30
CA TYR A 36 1.77 2.55 -5.78
C TYR A 36 1.96 1.49 -4.70
N VAL A 37 2.03 0.24 -5.11
CA VAL A 37 2.45 -0.86 -4.25
C VAL A 37 3.89 -1.17 -4.61
N PHE A 38 4.76 -1.25 -3.60
CA PHE A 38 6.15 -1.61 -3.79
C PHE A 38 6.58 -2.65 -2.75
N GLY A 39 7.81 -3.16 -2.87
CA GLY A 39 8.37 -4.09 -1.91
C GLY A 39 8.42 -5.54 -2.38
N SER A 40 8.71 -6.45 -1.45
CA SER A 40 8.95 -7.88 -1.74
C SER A 40 7.72 -8.60 -2.30
N VAL A 41 6.52 -8.02 -2.14
CA VAL A 41 5.27 -8.44 -2.79
C VAL A 41 5.34 -8.32 -4.31
N VAL A 42 5.89 -7.24 -4.85
CA VAL A 42 5.98 -7.02 -6.31
C VAL A 42 7.00 -7.96 -6.95
N ARG A 43 8.07 -8.32 -6.25
CA ARG A 43 9.07 -9.30 -6.72
C ARG A 43 8.57 -10.75 -6.75
N GLY A 44 7.36 -11.04 -6.27
CA GLY A 44 6.79 -12.39 -6.25
C GLY A 44 7.42 -13.34 -5.22
N ASN A 45 8.27 -12.83 -4.33
CA ASN A 45 8.95 -13.60 -3.29
C ASN A 45 8.38 -13.26 -1.90
N TYR A 46 7.06 -13.15 -1.84
CA TYR A 46 6.33 -12.80 -0.63
C TYR A 46 5.95 -14.04 0.17
N THR A 47 5.97 -13.90 1.49
CA THR A 47 5.47 -14.93 2.39
C THR A 47 4.17 -14.45 3.00
N ALA A 48 3.38 -15.40 3.46
CA ALA A 48 2.21 -15.27 4.30
C ALA A 48 2.19 -14.09 5.31
N ALA A 49 3.36 -13.70 5.83
CA ALA A 49 3.54 -12.67 6.85
C ALA A 49 4.30 -11.43 6.34
N SER A 50 4.45 -11.26 5.04
CA SER A 50 5.10 -10.08 4.46
C SER A 50 4.15 -8.88 4.51
N ASP A 51 4.62 -7.78 5.09
CA ASP A 51 3.93 -6.49 5.07
C ASP A 51 3.80 -5.96 3.61
N ILE A 52 2.67 -5.33 3.32
CA ILE A 52 2.38 -4.69 2.03
C ILE A 52 2.74 -3.21 2.14
N ASP A 53 3.86 -2.81 1.54
CA ASP A 53 4.23 -1.40 1.44
C ASP A 53 3.42 -0.70 0.34
N VAL A 54 2.63 0.29 0.76
CA VAL A 54 1.79 1.09 -0.14
C VAL A 54 2.24 2.55 -0.09
N LEU A 55 2.73 3.06 -1.21
CA LEU A 55 3.05 4.45 -1.41
C LEU A 55 1.82 5.22 -1.84
N VAL A 56 1.51 6.29 -1.12
CA VAL A 56 0.47 7.23 -1.50
C VAL A 56 1.12 8.57 -1.79
N ILE A 57 1.07 8.99 -3.04
CA ILE A 57 1.56 10.29 -3.48
C ILE A 57 0.37 11.24 -3.52
N THR A 58 0.36 12.22 -2.63
CA THR A 58 -0.70 13.24 -2.58
C THR A 58 -0.12 14.62 -2.34
N THR A 59 -0.76 15.65 -2.90
CA THR A 59 -0.44 17.05 -2.59
C THR A 59 -1.05 17.45 -1.23
N LYS A 60 -2.10 16.75 -0.77
CA LYS A 60 -2.81 17.00 0.49
C LYS A 60 -2.18 16.27 1.67
N ILE A 61 -0.88 16.49 1.89
CA ILE A 61 -0.13 15.87 3.00
C ILE A 61 -0.74 16.13 4.39
N ASN A 62 -1.50 17.23 4.54
CA ASN A 62 -2.21 17.55 5.77
C ASN A 62 -3.25 16.48 6.15
N LEU A 63 -3.85 15.81 5.15
CA LEU A 63 -4.85 14.75 5.35
C LEU A 63 -4.21 13.37 5.54
N LYS A 64 -2.88 13.26 5.60
CA LYS A 64 -2.18 11.96 5.67
C LYS A 64 -2.70 11.08 6.81
N TYR A 65 -2.92 11.68 7.99
CA TYR A 65 -3.35 10.93 9.16
C TYR A 65 -4.78 10.42 9.00
N GLU A 66 -5.66 11.23 8.40
CA GLU A 66 -7.05 10.84 8.12
C GLU A 66 -7.11 9.73 7.09
N MET A 67 -6.33 9.84 6.01
CA MET A 67 -6.18 8.78 5.01
C MET A 67 -5.66 7.49 5.64
N MET A 68 -4.60 7.56 6.44
CA MET A 68 -4.03 6.39 7.12
C MET A 68 -5.06 5.75 8.05
N VAL A 69 -5.72 6.54 8.91
CA VAL A 69 -6.73 6.02 9.84
C VAL A 69 -7.91 5.38 9.09
N ALA A 70 -8.38 5.98 8.00
CA ALA A 70 -9.45 5.43 7.18
C ALA A 70 -9.07 4.07 6.60
N VAL A 71 -7.85 3.96 6.06
CA VAL A 71 -7.34 2.70 5.51
C VAL A 71 -7.14 1.64 6.60
N TYR A 72 -6.47 1.98 7.71
CA TYR A 72 -6.24 1.04 8.82
C TYR A 72 -7.54 0.57 9.48
N ARG A 73 -8.58 1.41 9.50
CA ARG A 73 -9.91 1.00 9.98
C ARG A 73 -10.56 -0.04 9.07
N GLU A 74 -10.42 0.11 7.76
CA GLU A 74 -11.03 -0.81 6.79
C GLU A 74 -10.21 -2.10 6.60
N LEU A 75 -8.89 -2.01 6.79
CA LEU A 75 -7.92 -3.09 6.55
C LEU A 75 -7.19 -3.50 7.83
N ILE A 76 -7.91 -3.55 8.95
CA ILE A 76 -7.34 -3.77 10.29
C ILE A 76 -6.65 -5.13 10.48
N ASP A 77 -7.02 -6.12 9.67
CA ASP A 77 -6.53 -7.50 9.71
C ASP A 77 -5.32 -7.72 8.79
N ALA A 78 -4.94 -6.71 7.99
CA ALA A 78 -3.88 -6.82 7.00
C ALA A 78 -2.60 -6.08 7.44
N PRO A 79 -1.41 -6.71 7.34
CA PRO A 79 -0.13 -6.06 7.60
C PRO A 79 0.21 -5.10 6.45
N ILE A 80 -0.23 -3.84 6.53
CA ILE A 80 -0.04 -2.83 5.50
C ILE A 80 0.74 -1.65 6.08
N GLU A 81 1.79 -1.24 5.39
CA GLU A 81 2.53 -0.02 5.71
C GLU A 81 2.21 1.07 4.69
N LEU A 82 1.53 2.13 5.15
CA LEU A 82 1.18 3.28 4.31
C LEU A 82 2.26 4.35 4.37
N HIS A 83 2.87 4.60 3.23
CA HIS A 83 3.83 5.68 3.02
C HIS A 83 3.16 6.84 2.30
N VAL A 84 2.60 7.79 3.04
CA VAL A 84 2.01 9.00 2.46
C VAL A 84 3.09 10.07 2.28
N ILE A 85 3.37 10.43 1.03
CA ILE A 85 4.40 11.40 0.65
C ILE A 85 3.88 12.41 -0.37
N THR A 86 4.61 13.52 -0.51
CA THR A 86 4.35 14.49 -1.57
C THR A 86 5.01 14.07 -2.89
N PRO A 87 4.47 14.51 -4.05
CA PRO A 87 5.07 14.21 -5.35
C PRO A 87 6.52 14.72 -5.48
N ASP A 88 6.88 15.82 -4.82
CA ASP A 88 8.26 16.32 -4.77
C ASP A 88 9.21 15.36 -4.05
N LEU A 89 8.79 14.80 -2.92
CA LEU A 89 9.56 13.79 -2.19
C LEU A 89 9.70 12.50 -2.99
N TYR A 90 8.66 12.12 -3.73
CA TYR A 90 8.71 10.95 -4.59
C TYR A 90 9.79 11.07 -5.67
N ASP A 91 9.81 12.19 -6.39
CA ASP A 91 10.78 12.40 -7.48
C ASP A 91 12.22 12.52 -6.95
N LYS A 92 12.41 13.15 -5.78
CA LYS A 92 13.75 13.35 -5.19
C LYS A 92 14.35 12.10 -4.53
N TRP A 93 13.53 11.34 -3.80
CA TRP A 93 14.00 10.19 -3.01
C TRP A 93 13.58 8.87 -3.65
N TYR A 94 12.28 8.60 -3.73
CA TYR A 94 11.77 7.28 -4.06
C TYR A 94 12.13 6.85 -5.48
N LYS A 95 12.12 7.75 -6.45
CA LYS A 95 12.50 7.49 -7.84
C LYS A 95 13.96 7.01 -8.00
N ARG A 96 14.84 7.33 -7.05
CA ARG A 96 16.25 6.89 -7.05
C ARG A 96 16.47 5.57 -6.32
N PHE A 97 15.62 5.25 -5.34
CA PHE A 97 15.75 4.06 -4.51
C PHE A 97 14.94 2.89 -5.02
N ILE A 98 13.76 3.14 -5.57
CA ILE A 98 12.85 2.12 -6.06
C ILE A 98 13.12 1.88 -7.53
N LYS A 99 13.47 0.64 -7.88
CA LYS A 99 13.56 0.21 -9.28
C LYS A 99 12.15 0.14 -9.86
N PRO A 100 11.95 0.53 -11.14
CA PRO A 100 10.64 0.49 -11.79
C PRO A 100 10.04 -0.93 -11.84
N GLU A 101 10.88 -1.96 -11.74
CA GLU A 101 10.47 -3.37 -11.71
C GLU A 101 9.95 -3.83 -10.33
N GLU A 102 10.12 -3.01 -9.28
CA GLU A 102 9.77 -3.33 -7.89
C GLU A 102 8.59 -2.50 -7.37
N ILE A 103 7.91 -1.77 -8.27
CA ILE A 103 6.77 -0.92 -7.98
C ILE A 103 5.67 -1.13 -9.02
N THR A 104 4.43 -1.12 -8.57
CA THR A 104 3.25 -1.28 -9.40
C THR A 104 2.25 -0.20 -9.03
N GLU A 105 1.79 0.55 -10.03
CA GLU A 105 0.65 1.45 -9.87
C GLU A 105 -0.64 0.63 -9.82
N VAL A 106 -1.58 1.02 -8.96
CA VAL A 106 -2.87 0.35 -8.76
C VAL A 106 -4.01 1.17 -9.29
#